data_AF-A0A3B0NB86-F1
#
_entry.id   AF-A0A3B0NB86-F1
#
_cell.length_a   1.000
_cell.length_b   1.000
_cell.length_c   1.000
_cell.angle_alpha   90.00
_cell.angle_beta   90.00
_cell.angle_gamma   90.00
#
_symmetry.space_group_name_H-M   'P 1'
#
loop_
_entity.id
_entity.type
_entity.pdbx_description
1 polymer ?
#
loop_
_entity_poly.entity_id
_entity_poly.type
_entity_poly.pdbx_seq_one_letter_code
_entity_poly.pdbx_strand_id
1 'polypeptide(L)'
;MSISLFLLIKSIYFLYFLFFFNKFTSHSFINLGYFGRKLDSFILYGNLRTCKKLKRTHSGRKALLRSLTTEVLRHGRIITTFNKARQAKPRVERIIKYSKKENKRHARILINSYLYDRQLTENVLKLAPERFKERHGGYCRIKRLSSCNVGDNSNRAILELLEY
;
A
#
# COMPACT_ATOMS: atom_id res chain seq x y z
N MET A 1 36.67 -1.48 -62.08
CA MET A 1 36.10 -0.50 -61.11
C MET A 1 35.09 -1.20 -60.20
N SER A 2 35.49 -2.26 -59.48
CA SER A 2 34.45 -3.18 -58.96
C SER A 2 34.90 -4.09 -57.79
N ILE A 3 36.01 -3.77 -57.12
CA ILE A 3 36.47 -4.54 -55.94
C ILE A 3 36.73 -3.60 -54.74
N SER A 4 37.28 -2.40 -54.95
CA SER A 4 37.53 -1.45 -53.84
C SER A 4 36.24 -0.93 -53.20
N LEU A 5 35.16 -0.75 -53.97
CA LEU A 5 33.86 -0.29 -53.46
C LEU A 5 33.19 -1.34 -52.54
N PHE A 6 33.35 -2.64 -52.85
CA PHE A 6 32.78 -3.73 -52.06
C PHE A 6 33.52 -3.94 -50.72
N LEU A 7 34.83 -3.69 -50.71
CA LEU A 7 35.66 -3.67 -49.49
C LEU A 7 35.34 -2.46 -48.59
N LEU A 8 35.08 -1.29 -49.18
CA LEU A 8 34.64 -0.09 -48.45
C LEU A 8 33.27 -0.27 -47.78
N ILE A 9 32.31 -0.88 -48.49
CA ILE A 9 30.97 -1.14 -47.94
C ILE A 9 31.03 -2.17 -46.81
N LYS A 10 31.82 -3.25 -46.94
CA LYS A 10 32.03 -4.23 -45.86
C LYS A 10 32.70 -3.63 -44.63
N SER A 11 33.65 -2.70 -44.80
CA SER A 11 34.31 -2.02 -43.69
C SER A 11 33.35 -1.13 -42.88
N ILE A 12 32.46 -0.41 -43.56
CA ILE A 12 31.46 0.47 -42.92
C ILE A 12 30.43 -0.35 -42.12
N TYR A 13 29.93 -1.47 -42.65
CA TYR A 13 29.02 -2.34 -41.91
C TYR A 13 29.70 -3.09 -40.75
N PHE A 14 30.99 -3.42 -40.88
CA PHE A 14 31.77 -4.04 -39.79
C PHE A 14 31.98 -3.06 -38.60
N LEU A 15 32.18 -1.78 -38.89
CA LEU A 15 32.28 -0.73 -37.86
C LEU A 15 30.92 -0.48 -37.17
N TYR A 16 29.81 -0.51 -37.91
CA TYR A 16 28.46 -0.42 -37.32
C TYR A 16 28.09 -1.67 -36.49
N PHE A 17 28.53 -2.85 -36.90
CA PHE A 17 28.32 -4.10 -36.16
C PHE A 17 29.10 -4.11 -34.83
N LEU A 18 30.32 -3.57 -34.82
CA LEU A 18 31.13 -3.46 -33.60
C LEU A 18 30.62 -2.36 -32.64
N PHE A 19 29.92 -1.34 -33.16
CA PHE A 19 29.24 -0.33 -32.35
C PHE A 19 27.93 -0.85 -31.74
N PHE A 20 27.22 -1.76 -32.42
CA PHE A 20 25.98 -2.35 -31.91
C PHE A 20 26.21 -3.39 -30.80
N PHE A 21 27.32 -4.12 -30.84
CA PHE A 21 27.65 -5.12 -29.80
C PHE A 21 28.20 -4.53 -28.49
N ASN A 22 28.75 -3.31 -28.51
CA ASN A 22 29.37 -2.69 -27.34
C ASN A 22 28.38 -2.07 -26.33
N LYS A 23 27.07 -2.27 -26.50
CA LYS A 23 26.06 -1.82 -25.54
C LYS A 23 25.49 -2.94 -24.66
N PHE A 24 26.04 -4.17 -24.74
CA PHE A 24 25.44 -5.34 -24.09
C PHE A 24 26.29 -6.01 -22.99
N THR A 25 27.39 -5.42 -22.55
CA THR A 25 28.20 -5.98 -21.45
C THR A 25 28.40 -4.96 -20.33
N SER A 26 27.33 -4.78 -19.56
CA SER A 26 27.42 -4.47 -18.14
C SER A 26 26.52 -5.45 -17.40
N HIS A 27 27.00 -6.68 -17.28
CA HIS A 27 26.53 -7.59 -16.25
C HIS A 27 26.78 -6.97 -14.89
N SER A 28 25.73 -6.83 -14.08
CA SER A 28 25.74 -7.23 -12.66
C SER A 28 24.44 -6.91 -11.90
N PHE A 29 23.24 -7.12 -12.46
CA PHE A 29 22.02 -7.12 -11.63
C PHE A 29 20.97 -8.15 -12.08
N ILE A 30 21.39 -9.40 -12.26
CA ILE A 30 20.46 -10.53 -12.18
C ILE A 30 20.81 -11.30 -10.91
N ASN A 31 20.77 -10.61 -9.77
CA ASN A 31 20.74 -11.26 -8.48
C ASN A 31 19.36 -11.90 -8.32
N LEU A 32 19.31 -13.18 -8.71
CA LEU A 32 18.84 -14.28 -7.88
C LEU A 32 17.72 -13.94 -6.87
N GLY A 33 16.52 -14.46 -7.14
CA GLY A 33 15.54 -14.66 -6.07
C GLY A 33 14.09 -14.33 -6.41
N TYR A 34 13.48 -15.04 -7.36
CA TYR A 34 12.03 -15.31 -7.31
C TYR A 34 11.70 -16.33 -6.20
N PHE A 35 12.30 -16.15 -5.02
CA PHE A 35 12.23 -17.05 -3.89
C PHE A 35 11.68 -16.28 -2.68
N GLY A 36 10.42 -16.55 -2.33
CA GLY A 36 9.82 -16.08 -1.08
C GLY A 36 8.85 -14.90 -1.21
N ARG A 37 7.75 -15.04 -1.96
CA ARG A 37 6.55 -14.18 -1.83
C ARG A 37 5.84 -14.43 -0.49
N LYS A 38 6.51 -14.18 0.63
CA LYS A 38 5.99 -14.40 1.98
C LYS A 38 6.32 -13.26 2.95
N LEU A 39 6.34 -11.99 2.51
CA LEU A 39 6.55 -10.87 3.44
C LEU A 39 5.68 -9.62 3.23
N ASP A 40 4.77 -9.59 2.26
CA ASP A 40 3.99 -8.37 2.02
C ASP A 40 2.79 -8.19 2.96
N SER A 41 2.33 -9.27 3.62
CA SER A 41 1.21 -9.15 4.56
C SER A 41 1.57 -8.27 5.77
N PHE A 42 2.83 -8.29 6.22
CA PHE A 42 3.30 -7.54 7.39
C PHE A 42 3.16 -6.02 7.21
N ILE A 43 3.23 -5.57 5.96
CA ILE A 43 3.26 -4.17 5.58
C ILE A 43 1.96 -3.44 5.95
N LEU A 44 0.80 -4.11 5.88
CA LEU A 44 -0.49 -3.54 6.30
C LEU A 44 -0.83 -3.78 7.77
N TYR A 45 -0.28 -4.83 8.40
CA TYR A 45 -0.46 -5.07 9.84
C TYR A 45 0.41 -4.13 10.70
N GLY A 46 1.60 -3.77 10.21
CA GLY A 46 2.53 -2.83 10.84
C GLY A 46 3.41 -3.50 11.89
N ASN A 47 4.36 -2.76 12.45
CA ASN A 47 5.29 -3.32 13.43
C ASN A 47 4.55 -3.73 14.72
N LEU A 48 4.53 -5.04 15.00
CA LEU A 48 3.88 -5.66 16.15
C LEU A 48 4.39 -5.12 17.50
N ARG A 49 5.67 -4.68 17.59
CA ARG A 49 6.28 -4.15 18.81
C ARG A 49 5.68 -2.80 19.24
N THR A 50 5.17 -2.02 18.29
CA THR A 50 4.60 -0.68 18.53
C THR A 50 3.09 -0.70 18.81
N CYS A 51 2.43 -1.85 18.67
CA CYS A 51 0.97 -1.96 18.76
C CYS A 51 0.51 -2.25 20.19
N LYS A 52 -0.51 -1.53 20.67
CA LYS A 52 -1.15 -1.80 21.97
C LYS A 52 -1.90 -3.14 21.90
N LYS A 53 -1.77 -3.98 22.94
CA LYS A 53 -2.38 -5.33 22.98
C LYS A 53 -3.91 -5.34 23.06
N LEU A 54 -4.57 -4.22 23.40
CA LEU A 54 -6.04 -4.07 23.51
C LEU A 54 -6.74 -5.15 24.37
N LYS A 55 -6.02 -5.72 25.35
CA LYS A 55 -6.46 -6.85 26.19
C LYS A 55 -6.99 -8.04 25.37
N ARG A 56 -6.38 -8.33 24.21
CA ARG A 56 -6.79 -9.43 23.32
C ARG A 56 -5.58 -10.25 22.86
N THR A 57 -5.82 -11.51 22.51
CA THR A 57 -4.85 -12.36 21.82
C THR A 57 -4.43 -11.78 20.47
N HIS A 58 -3.32 -12.25 19.90
CA HIS A 58 -2.81 -11.75 18.63
C HIS A 58 -3.84 -11.86 17.49
N SER A 59 -4.47 -13.04 17.36
CA SER A 59 -5.51 -13.31 16.36
C SER A 59 -6.74 -12.42 16.57
N GLY A 60 -7.27 -12.34 17.79
CA GLY A 60 -8.43 -11.51 18.12
C GLY A 60 -8.20 -10.03 17.88
N ARG A 61 -7.00 -9.51 18.20
CA ARG A 61 -6.60 -8.14 17.90
C ARG A 61 -6.52 -7.87 16.40
N LYS A 62 -5.97 -8.82 15.63
CA LYS A 62 -5.89 -8.73 14.16
C LYS A 62 -7.28 -8.61 13.54
N ALA A 63 -8.21 -9.47 13.95
CA ALA A 63 -9.59 -9.47 13.49
C ALA A 63 -10.35 -8.18 13.87
N LEU A 64 -10.23 -7.73 15.12
CA LEU A 64 -10.87 -6.49 15.60
C LEU A 64 -10.44 -5.28 14.76
N LEU A 65 -9.13 -5.10 14.60
CA LEU A 65 -8.61 -3.94 13.88
C LEU A 65 -8.91 -4.02 12.39
N ARG A 66 -8.98 -5.22 11.81
CA ARG A 66 -9.46 -5.44 10.44
C ARG A 66 -10.90 -4.97 10.29
N SER A 67 -11.80 -5.45 11.15
CA SER A 67 -13.21 -5.02 11.17
C SER A 67 -13.34 -3.49 11.30
N LEU A 68 -12.67 -2.87 12.27
CA LEU A 68 -12.71 -1.40 12.41
C LEU A 68 -12.21 -0.66 11.17
N THR A 69 -11.18 -1.18 10.50
CA THR A 69 -10.65 -0.58 9.27
C THR A 69 -11.67 -0.69 8.14
N THR A 70 -12.31 -1.85 7.99
CA THR A 70 -13.38 -2.08 7.01
C THR A 70 -14.54 -1.12 7.23
N GLU A 71 -15.02 -0.97 8.47
CA GLU A 71 -16.15 -0.09 8.78
C GLU A 71 -15.82 1.40 8.51
N VAL A 72 -14.59 1.84 8.82
CA VAL A 72 -14.16 3.21 8.48
C VAL A 72 -14.15 3.44 6.99
N LEU A 73 -13.66 2.48 6.19
CA LEU A 73 -13.60 2.65 4.74
C LEU A 73 -14.99 2.60 4.11
N ARG A 74 -15.92 1.82 4.68
CA ARG A 74 -17.29 1.68 4.19
C ARG A 74 -18.15 2.90 4.48
N HIS A 75 -18.09 3.43 5.71
CA HIS A 75 -18.97 4.51 6.16
C HIS A 75 -18.28 5.87 6.23
N GLY A 76 -16.94 5.90 6.12
CA GLY A 76 -16.12 7.10 6.27
C GLY A 76 -15.91 7.58 7.70
N ARG A 77 -16.91 7.35 8.56
CA ARG A 77 -16.90 7.76 9.97
C ARG A 77 -17.42 6.65 10.86
N ILE A 78 -16.71 6.37 11.94
CA ILE A 78 -17.16 5.45 12.99
C ILE A 78 -16.96 6.05 14.37
N ILE A 79 -17.77 5.60 15.33
CA ILE A 79 -17.60 5.90 16.75
C ILE A 79 -17.05 4.64 17.43
N THR A 80 -15.95 4.78 18.15
CA THR A 80 -15.32 3.66 18.89
C THR A 80 -14.60 4.18 20.14
N THR A 81 -13.85 3.34 20.85
CA THR A 81 -13.05 3.81 21.98
C THR A 81 -11.75 4.44 21.50
N PHE A 82 -11.25 5.45 22.21
CA PHE A 82 -10.05 6.20 21.84
C PHE A 82 -8.84 5.29 21.59
N ASN A 83 -8.66 4.27 22.44
CA ASN A 83 -7.59 3.29 22.30
C ASN A 83 -7.72 2.45 21.01
N LYS A 84 -8.95 2.05 20.64
CA LYS A 84 -9.20 1.29 19.40
C LYS A 84 -8.99 2.18 18.17
N ALA A 85 -9.53 3.41 18.17
CA ALA A 85 -9.35 4.38 17.10
C ALA A 85 -7.87 4.66 16.81
N ARG A 86 -7.08 4.90 17.86
CA ARG A 86 -5.63 5.16 17.73
C ARG A 86 -4.87 4.02 17.08
N GLN A 87 -5.30 2.77 17.28
CA GLN A 87 -4.66 1.59 16.70
C GLN A 87 -5.18 1.26 15.29
N ALA A 88 -6.42 1.63 14.98
CA ALA A 88 -7.01 1.44 13.65
C ALA A 88 -6.49 2.47 12.63
N LYS A 89 -6.31 3.73 13.06
CA LYS A 89 -5.86 4.85 12.20
C LYS A 89 -4.67 4.51 11.28
N PRO A 90 -3.53 3.98 11.78
CA PRO A 90 -2.38 3.69 10.91
C PRO A 90 -2.65 2.65 9.82
N ARG A 91 -3.68 1.81 9.99
CA ARG A 91 -4.03 0.78 9.00
C ARG A 91 -4.87 1.37 7.88
N VAL A 92 -5.85 2.20 8.25
CA VAL A 92 -6.65 2.98 7.29
C VAL A 92 -5.74 3.88 6.46
N GLU A 93 -4.84 4.64 7.09
CA GLU A 93 -3.93 5.54 6.39
C GLU A 93 -2.98 4.81 5.44
N ARG A 94 -2.51 3.61 5.82
CA ARG A 94 -1.69 2.79 4.93
C ARG A 94 -2.46 2.30 3.72
N ILE A 95 -3.70 1.83 3.89
CA ILE A 95 -4.54 1.40 2.76
C ILE A 95 -4.70 2.55 1.76
N ILE A 96 -5.01 3.76 2.23
CA ILE A 96 -5.13 4.96 1.38
C ILE A 96 -3.79 5.32 0.71
N LYS A 97 -2.68 5.21 1.43
CA LYS A 97 -1.35 5.44 0.86
C LYS A 97 -1.03 4.44 -0.26
N TYR A 98 -1.42 3.17 -0.12
CA TYR A 98 -1.21 2.15 -1.15
C TYR A 98 -2.14 2.34 -2.35
N SER A 99 -3.39 2.76 -2.14
CA SER A 99 -4.31 3.01 -3.25
C SER A 99 -3.85 4.16 -4.15
N LYS A 100 -3.10 5.13 -3.60
CA LYS A 100 -2.50 6.23 -4.36
C LYS A 100 -1.31 5.83 -5.24
N LYS A 101 -0.73 4.63 -5.09
CA LYS A 101 0.44 4.22 -5.88
C LYS A 101 0.05 3.91 -7.33
N GLU A 102 0.97 4.14 -8.25
CA GLU A 102 0.76 3.90 -9.69
C GLU A 102 0.45 2.42 -10.02
N ASN A 103 1.12 1.48 -9.35
CA ASN A 103 0.89 0.06 -9.55
C ASN A 103 -0.41 -0.43 -8.87
N LYS A 104 -1.55 -0.19 -9.54
CA LYS A 104 -2.89 -0.58 -9.07
C LYS A 104 -3.04 -2.09 -8.85
N ARG A 105 -2.38 -2.93 -9.65
CA ARG A 105 -2.44 -4.40 -9.51
C ARG A 105 -1.81 -4.84 -8.19
N HIS A 106 -0.61 -4.34 -7.90
CA HIS A 106 0.07 -4.66 -6.65
C HIS A 106 -0.69 -4.11 -5.44
N ALA A 107 -1.18 -2.87 -5.51
CA ALA A 107 -2.00 -2.28 -4.45
C ALA A 107 -3.25 -3.14 -4.14
N ARG A 108 -3.95 -3.61 -5.18
CA ARG A 108 -5.12 -4.50 -5.03
C ARG A 108 -4.79 -5.81 -4.31
N ILE A 109 -3.68 -6.47 -4.66
CA ILE A 109 -3.24 -7.72 -4.02
C ILE A 109 -2.96 -7.48 -2.53
N LEU A 110 -2.24 -6.39 -2.21
CA LEU A 110 -1.95 -6.03 -0.82
C LEU A 110 -3.23 -5.77 -0.03
N ILE A 111 -4.13 -4.91 -0.55
CA ILE A 111 -5.35 -4.54 0.15
C ILE A 111 -6.26 -5.77 0.34
N ASN A 112 -6.41 -6.63 -0.67
CA ASN A 112 -7.17 -7.88 -0.57
C ASN A 112 -6.57 -8.91 0.39
N SER A 113 -5.26 -8.82 0.71
CA SER A 113 -4.67 -9.64 1.78
C SER A 113 -5.10 -9.21 3.19
N TYR A 114 -5.67 -8.01 3.32
CA TYR A 114 -6.12 -7.44 4.58
C TYR A 114 -7.65 -7.33 4.64
N LEU A 115 -8.30 -6.77 3.63
CA LEU A 115 -9.76 -6.66 3.50
C LEU A 115 -10.32 -7.91 2.82
N TYR A 116 -11.44 -8.44 3.32
CA TYR A 116 -12.11 -9.58 2.70
C TYR A 116 -13.15 -9.15 1.66
N ASP A 117 -13.62 -7.92 1.75
CA ASP A 117 -14.63 -7.36 0.86
C ASP A 117 -13.95 -6.83 -0.42
N ARG A 118 -14.15 -7.54 -1.53
CA ARG A 118 -13.55 -7.19 -2.82
C ARG A 118 -14.14 -5.91 -3.40
N GLN A 119 -15.45 -5.69 -3.23
CA GLN A 119 -16.13 -4.51 -3.77
C GLN A 119 -15.62 -3.24 -3.07
N LEU A 120 -15.47 -3.31 -1.75
CA LEU A 120 -14.89 -2.21 -0.98
C LEU A 120 -13.45 -1.88 -1.44
N THR A 121 -12.62 -2.90 -1.70
CA THR A 121 -11.27 -2.68 -2.23
C THR A 121 -11.28 -1.93 -3.56
N GLU A 122 -12.16 -2.31 -4.50
CA GLU A 122 -12.29 -1.61 -5.78
C GLU A 122 -12.72 -0.15 -5.60
N ASN A 123 -13.69 0.09 -4.72
CA ASN A 123 -14.19 1.43 -4.43
C ASN A 123 -13.08 2.32 -3.86
N VAL A 124 -12.29 1.80 -2.91
CA VAL A 124 -11.15 2.52 -2.35
C VAL A 124 -10.09 2.81 -3.40
N LEU A 125 -9.76 1.84 -4.27
CA LEU A 125 -8.78 2.03 -5.33
C LEU A 125 -9.20 3.08 -6.38
N LYS A 126 -10.50 3.23 -6.61
CA LYS A 126 -11.05 4.23 -7.54
C LYS A 126 -11.13 5.61 -6.91
N LEU A 127 -11.76 5.72 -5.73
CA LEU A 127 -12.13 7.00 -5.12
C LEU A 127 -11.00 7.66 -4.33
N ALA A 128 -10.16 6.88 -3.64
CA ALA A 128 -9.14 7.44 -2.74
C ALA A 128 -8.05 8.26 -3.45
N PRO A 129 -7.55 7.89 -4.65
CA PRO A 129 -6.54 8.69 -5.35
C PRO A 129 -7.05 10.06 -5.81
N GLU A 130 -8.32 10.13 -6.20
CA GLU A 130 -8.98 11.36 -6.61
C GLU A 130 -9.22 12.26 -5.40
N ARG A 131 -9.83 11.72 -4.34
CA ARG A 131 -10.15 12.47 -3.12
C ARG A 131 -8.91 13.02 -2.42
N PHE A 132 -7.90 12.18 -2.23
CA PHE A 132 -6.72 12.56 -1.45
C PHE A 132 -5.53 12.97 -2.32
N LYS A 133 -5.74 13.46 -3.53
CA LYS A 133 -4.65 13.74 -4.51
C LYS A 133 -3.56 14.62 -3.93
N GLU A 134 -3.95 15.78 -3.39
CA GLU A 134 -3.05 16.82 -2.86
C GLU A 134 -2.40 16.44 -1.52
N ARG A 135 -3.03 15.53 -0.77
CA ARG A 135 -2.62 15.20 0.59
C ARG A 135 -1.56 14.09 0.61
N HIS A 136 -0.37 14.37 1.14
CA HIS A 136 0.71 13.37 1.27
C HIS A 136 0.56 12.43 2.47
N GLY A 137 -0.25 12.80 3.48
CA GLY A 137 -0.47 12.00 4.68
C GLY A 137 -1.53 12.58 5.62
N GLY A 138 -1.83 11.86 6.70
CA GLY A 138 -2.83 12.30 7.68
C GLY A 138 -4.26 12.23 7.16
N TYR A 139 -4.63 11.14 6.48
CA TYR A 139 -5.95 10.95 5.85
C TYR A 139 -7.09 10.78 6.87
N CYS A 140 -6.76 10.45 8.12
CA CYS A 140 -7.73 10.17 9.15
C CYS A 140 -7.59 11.14 10.33
N ARG A 141 -8.73 11.61 10.84
CA ARG A 141 -8.81 12.40 12.07
C ARG A 141 -9.44 11.56 13.19
N ILE A 142 -8.91 11.74 14.41
CA ILE A 142 -9.51 11.18 15.63
C ILE A 142 -10.00 12.36 16.46
N LYS A 143 -11.30 12.41 16.73
CA LYS A 143 -11.92 13.40 17.63
C LYS A 143 -12.38 12.69 18.89
N ARG A 144 -11.98 13.15 20.07
CA ARG A 144 -12.53 12.62 21.34
C ARG A 144 -13.95 13.15 21.50
N LEU A 145 -14.84 12.30 22.00
CA LEU A 145 -16.17 12.76 22.43
C LEU A 145 -16.11 13.15 23.89
N SER A 146 -16.94 14.11 24.29
CA SER A 146 -17.15 14.49 25.68
C SER A 146 -17.82 13.35 26.47
N SER A 147 -18.77 12.65 25.86
CA SER A 147 -19.49 11.54 26.49
C SER A 147 -18.68 10.24 26.50
N CYS A 148 -18.57 9.63 27.68
CA CYS A 148 -18.04 8.27 27.86
C CYS A 148 -19.07 7.20 27.45
N ASN A 149 -18.61 5.96 27.31
CA ASN A 149 -19.52 4.82 27.19
C ASN A 149 -20.28 4.61 28.50
N VAL A 150 -21.57 4.34 28.36
CA VAL A 150 -22.44 3.99 29.50
C VAL A 150 -22.03 2.60 30.01
N GLY A 151 -21.85 2.47 31.32
CA GLY A 151 -21.49 1.21 31.98
C GLY A 151 -19.99 1.05 32.25
N ASP A 152 -19.13 1.15 31.23
CA ASP A 152 -17.68 0.92 31.40
C ASP A 152 -16.83 2.21 31.47
N ASN A 153 -17.47 3.38 31.45
CA ASN A 153 -16.87 4.72 31.47
C ASN A 153 -15.68 4.88 30.50
N SER A 154 -15.68 4.14 29.38
CA SER A 154 -14.54 4.17 28.47
C SER A 154 -14.59 5.40 27.55
N ASN A 155 -13.42 6.05 27.40
CA ASN A 155 -13.29 7.24 26.54
C ASN A 155 -13.63 6.91 25.08
N ARG A 156 -14.66 7.55 24.55
CA ARG A 156 -15.07 7.45 23.14
C ARG A 156 -14.30 8.40 22.24
N ALA A 157 -14.17 8.00 20.98
CA ALA A 157 -13.63 8.82 19.92
C ALA A 157 -14.31 8.49 18.58
N ILE A 158 -14.50 9.52 17.76
CA ILE A 158 -14.80 9.40 16.35
C ILE A 158 -13.49 9.18 15.60
N LEU A 159 -13.46 8.17 14.73
CA LEU A 159 -12.45 8.01 13.69
C LEU A 159 -13.12 8.33 12.35
N GLU A 160 -12.67 9.40 11.71
CA GLU A 160 -13.22 9.90 10.44
C GLU A 160 -12.14 10.00 9.37
N LEU A 161 -12.50 9.67 8.14
CA LEU A 161 -11.76 10.07 6.95
C LEU A 161 -11.96 11.57 6.74
N LEU A 162 -10.88 12.27 6.42
CA LEU A 162 -10.99 13.66 5.99
C LEU A 162 -11.70 13.70 4.62
N GLU A 163 -12.43 14.79 4.35
CA GLU A 163 -13.12 15.00 3.07
C GLU A 163 -14.14 13.88 2.76
N TYR A 164 -14.86 13.39 3.78
CA TYR A 164 -15.93 12.39 3.66
C TYR A 164 -17.32 12.98 3.76
#